data_AF-A0A7D9LAL1-F1
#
_entry.id   AF-A0A7D9LAL1-F1
#
_cell.length_a   1.000
_cell.length_b   1.000
_cell.length_c   1.000
_cell.angle_alpha   90.00
_cell.angle_beta   90.00
_cell.angle_gamma   90.00
#
_symmetry.space_group_name_H-M   'P 1'
#
loop_
_entity.id
_entity.type
_entity.pdbx_description
1 polymer ?
#
loop_
_entity_poly.entity_id
_entity_poly.type
_entity_poly.pdbx_seq_one_letter_code
_entity_poly.pdbx_strand_id
1 'polypeptide(L)'
;MYQKHNHSKTCRKYKNVSCRFNFGQYFTKHTIVAEPLDVNLDDESKSSILNRRKEILCSVKQKIDEVLNPSKESYDATLTETDILNSVGISEDEYYWALSISPDSDFDLHLNRPVDSCFINNYFVAGIKGFAANVDLQP
;
A
#
# COMPACT_ATOMS: atom_id res chain seq x y z
N MET A 1 -2.05 -2.16 21.83
CA MET A 1 -0.99 -2.88 21.08
C MET A 1 -1.49 -3.03 19.65
N TYR A 2 -0.78 -2.49 18.67
CA TYR A 2 -1.17 -2.59 17.25
C TYR A 2 -0.65 -3.91 16.67
N GLN A 3 -1.41 -4.53 15.75
CA GLN A 3 -0.93 -5.72 15.04
C GLN A 3 0.08 -5.29 13.98
N LYS A 4 1.37 -5.50 14.28
CA LYS A 4 2.46 -5.34 13.31
C LYS A 4 2.51 -6.58 12.42
N HIS A 5 2.53 -6.37 11.11
CA HIS A 5 2.67 -7.48 10.17
C HIS A 5 4.13 -7.90 10.04
N ASN A 6 4.40 -9.15 10.39
CA ASN A 6 5.65 -9.82 10.09
C ASN A 6 5.36 -10.98 9.15
N HIS A 7 6.15 -11.10 8.08
CA HIS A 7 5.95 -12.18 7.12
C HIS A 7 6.23 -13.54 7.76
N SER A 8 5.19 -14.36 7.87
CA SER A 8 5.25 -15.74 8.34
C SER A 8 5.09 -16.74 7.19
N LYS A 9 5.17 -18.05 7.48
CA LYS A 9 4.93 -19.10 6.48
C LYS A 9 3.54 -18.98 5.81
N THR A 10 2.53 -18.48 6.53
CA THR A 10 1.17 -18.30 5.98
C THR A 10 1.03 -17.07 5.09
N CYS A 11 1.98 -16.14 5.13
CA CYS A 11 2.02 -14.99 4.20
C CYS A 11 2.33 -15.42 2.77
N ARG A 12 3.04 -16.54 2.60
CA ARG A 12 3.39 -17.12 1.30
C ARG A 12 2.32 -18.14 0.88
N LYS A 13 1.15 -17.67 0.43
CA LYS A 13 0.08 -18.54 -0.07
C LYS A 13 -0.14 -18.34 -1.57
N TYR A 14 0.03 -19.42 -2.34
CA TYR A 14 -0.03 -19.49 -3.82
C TYR A 14 1.02 -18.65 -4.55
N LYS A 15 1.58 -19.19 -5.65
CA LYS A 15 2.50 -18.52 -6.60
C LYS A 15 3.74 -17.84 -5.99
N ASN A 16 4.17 -18.23 -4.78
CA ASN A 16 5.40 -17.75 -4.13
C ASN A 16 5.44 -16.22 -3.91
N VAL A 17 4.28 -15.56 -3.79
CA VAL A 17 4.22 -14.12 -3.54
C VAL A 17 4.73 -13.81 -2.13
N SER A 18 5.52 -12.73 -2.00
CA SER A 18 6.12 -12.27 -0.73
C SER A 18 5.10 -12.13 0.40
N CYS A 19 3.93 -11.54 0.10
CA CYS A 19 2.85 -11.32 1.05
C CYS A 19 1.48 -11.43 0.38
N ARG A 20 0.69 -12.45 0.74
CA ARG A 20 -0.70 -12.62 0.26
C ARG A 20 -1.64 -11.47 0.65
N PHE A 21 -1.27 -10.72 1.69
CA PHE A 21 -2.05 -9.61 2.23
C PHE A 21 -1.55 -8.24 1.74
N ASN A 22 -0.54 -8.24 0.85
CA ASN A 22 0.03 -7.03 0.26
C ASN A 22 0.49 -5.98 1.29
N PHE A 23 1.08 -6.39 2.41
CA PHE A 23 1.66 -5.45 3.39
C PHE A 23 2.86 -4.69 2.83
N GLY A 24 3.18 -3.57 3.48
CA GLY A 24 3.91 -2.45 2.87
C GLY A 24 2.94 -1.55 2.12
N GLN A 25 1.82 -1.24 2.77
CA GLN A 25 0.76 -0.40 2.22
C GLN A 25 1.30 1.01 1.94
N TYR A 26 0.78 1.66 0.90
CA TYR A 26 1.12 3.05 0.57
C TYR A 26 0.77 3.99 1.73
N PHE A 27 1.67 4.94 2.03
CA PHE A 27 1.36 6.05 2.92
C PHE A 27 0.56 7.11 2.16
N THR A 28 -0.40 7.74 2.83
CA THR A 28 -1.24 8.78 2.24
C THR A 28 -1.66 9.76 3.34
N LYS A 29 -1.66 11.06 3.05
CA LYS A 29 -2.10 12.13 3.97
C LYS A 29 -3.61 12.15 4.16
N HIS A 30 -4.36 11.58 3.22
CA HIS A 30 -5.81 11.50 3.20
C HIS A 30 -6.25 10.22 2.46
N THR A 31 -7.47 9.78 2.69
CA THR A 31 -8.03 8.63 1.97
C THR A 31 -8.27 9.01 0.51
N ILE A 32 -7.80 8.17 -0.42
CA ILE A 32 -7.93 8.35 -1.87
C ILE A 32 -8.85 7.26 -2.40
N VAL A 33 -9.83 7.67 -3.20
CA VAL A 33 -10.62 6.77 -4.05
C VAL A 33 -9.98 6.81 -5.43
N ALA A 34 -9.39 5.69 -5.85
CA ALA A 34 -8.78 5.58 -7.15
C ALA A 34 -9.85 5.26 -8.19
N GLU A 35 -9.88 6.02 -9.28
CA GLU A 35 -10.93 5.91 -10.30
C GLU A 35 -10.41 5.11 -11.50
N PRO A 36 -11.27 4.29 -12.13
CA PRO A 36 -10.93 3.65 -13.39
C PRO A 36 -10.74 4.70 -14.49
N LEU A 37 -9.90 4.36 -15.48
CA LEU A 37 -9.71 5.22 -16.64
C LEU A 37 -11.00 5.34 -17.47
N ASP A 38 -11.17 6.50 -18.11
CA ASP A 38 -12.32 6.75 -18.97
C ASP A 38 -12.43 5.68 -20.06
N VAL A 39 -13.65 5.16 -20.23
CA VAL A 39 -13.98 4.16 -21.25
C VAL A 39 -13.66 4.63 -22.66
N ASN A 40 -13.72 5.95 -22.91
CA ASN A 40 -13.51 6.57 -24.21
C ASN A 40 -12.02 6.73 -24.60
N LEU A 41 -11.08 6.53 -23.66
CA LEU A 41 -9.65 6.54 -23.99
C LEU A 41 -9.32 5.33 -24.89
N ASP A 42 -8.46 5.54 -25.87
CA ASP A 42 -7.93 4.46 -26.69
C ASP A 42 -7.01 3.53 -25.87
N ASP A 43 -6.85 2.30 -26.36
CA ASP A 43 -6.12 1.25 -25.65
C ASP A 43 -4.62 1.58 -25.48
N GLU A 44 -4.02 2.33 -26.41
CA GLU A 44 -2.62 2.72 -26.35
C GLU A 44 -2.41 3.77 -25.24
N SER A 45 -3.27 4.79 -25.18
CA SER A 45 -3.29 5.78 -24.10
C SER A 45 -3.53 5.13 -22.73
N LYS A 46 -4.52 4.24 -22.63
CA LYS A 46 -4.79 3.48 -21.39
C LYS A 46 -3.56 2.69 -20.95
N SER A 47 -2.93 1.96 -21.86
CA SER A 47 -1.73 1.17 -21.59
C SER A 47 -0.58 2.06 -21.10
N SER A 48 -0.33 3.19 -21.75
CA SER A 48 0.72 4.14 -21.36
C SER A 48 0.51 4.68 -19.94
N ILE A 49 -0.72 5.11 -19.62
CA ILE A 49 -1.09 5.61 -18.29
C ILE A 49 -0.89 4.52 -17.23
N LEU A 50 -1.40 3.32 -17.48
CA LEU A 50 -1.29 2.19 -16.54
C LEU A 50 0.15 1.74 -16.33
N ASN A 51 0.99 1.78 -17.37
CA ASN A 51 2.42 1.47 -17.26
C ASN A 51 3.16 2.50 -16.42
N ARG A 52 2.97 3.81 -16.69
CA ARG A 52 3.59 4.88 -15.90
C ARG A 52 3.17 4.80 -14.43
N ARG A 53 1.87 4.62 -14.18
CA ARG A 53 1.34 4.41 -12.84
C ARG A 53 2.03 3.23 -12.14
N LYS A 54 2.11 2.10 -12.82
CA LYS A 54 2.71 0.88 -12.29
C LYS A 54 4.19 1.09 -11.94
N GLU A 55 4.96 1.77 -12.78
CA GLU A 55 6.37 2.06 -12.53
C GLU A 55 6.58 2.92 -11.28
N ILE A 56 5.78 3.99 -11.12
CA ILE A 56 5.79 4.87 -9.95
C ILE A 56 5.49 4.06 -8.69
N LEU A 57 4.35 3.36 -8.68
CA LEU A 57 3.88 2.63 -7.52
C LEU A 57 4.81 1.47 -7.16
N CYS A 58 5.36 0.74 -8.15
CA CYS A 58 6.34 -0.31 -7.90
C CYS A 58 7.63 0.23 -7.26
N SER A 59 8.14 1.36 -7.74
CA SER A 59 9.36 1.99 -7.20
C SER A 59 9.16 2.41 -5.75
N VAL A 60 8.05 3.10 -5.45
CA VAL A 60 7.71 3.50 -4.07
C VAL A 60 7.49 2.27 -3.19
N LYS A 61 6.77 1.25 -3.67
CA LYS A 61 6.50 0.02 -2.92
C LYS A 61 7.78 -0.71 -2.54
N GLN A 62 8.73 -0.83 -3.48
CA GLN A 62 10.03 -1.44 -3.21
C GLN A 62 10.77 -0.69 -2.10
N LYS A 63 10.74 0.65 -2.14
CA LYS A 63 11.35 1.46 -1.09
C LYS A 63 10.67 1.26 0.26
N ILE A 64 9.34 1.31 0.31
CA ILE A 64 8.55 1.01 1.53
C ILE A 64 8.94 -0.37 2.10
N ASP A 65 9.02 -1.39 1.25
CA ASP A 65 9.36 -2.76 1.68
C ASP A 65 10.80 -2.93 2.18
N GLU A 66 11.71 -2.08 1.72
CA GLU A 66 13.11 -2.05 2.13
C GLU A 66 13.28 -1.32 3.46
N VAL A 67 12.76 -0.09 3.59
CA VAL A 67 13.13 0.82 4.69
C VAL A 67 12.06 0.97 5.76
N LEU A 68 10.79 0.64 5.48
CA LEU A 68 9.71 0.74 6.46
C LEU A 68 9.25 -0.60 7.01
N ASN A 69 9.82 -1.70 6.52
CA ASN A 69 9.52 -3.04 7.00
C ASN A 69 10.32 -3.34 8.29
N PRO A 70 9.66 -3.49 9.46
CA PRO A 70 10.36 -3.72 10.72
C PRO A 70 11.15 -5.03 10.80
N SER A 71 10.94 -5.95 9.85
CA SER A 71 11.69 -7.21 9.74
C SER A 71 12.98 -7.08 8.92
N LYS A 72 13.30 -5.90 8.38
CA LYS A 72 14.50 -5.65 7.57
C LYS A 72 15.58 -4.93 8.38
N GLU A 73 16.84 -5.21 8.08
CA GLU A 73 17.99 -4.54 8.70
C GLU A 73 18.05 -3.05 8.35
N SER A 74 17.60 -2.69 7.15
CA SER A 74 17.48 -1.33 6.64
C SER A 74 16.27 -0.56 7.19
N TYR A 75 15.57 -1.11 8.18
CA TYR A 75 14.41 -0.46 8.77
C TYR A 75 14.79 0.85 9.46
N ASP A 76 14.12 1.93 9.06
CA ASP A 76 14.27 3.25 9.66
C ASP A 76 12.90 3.90 9.86
N ALA A 77 12.51 4.03 11.14
CA ALA A 77 11.25 4.62 11.55
C ALA A 77 11.25 6.18 11.48
N THR A 78 12.41 6.79 11.25
CA THR A 78 12.57 8.25 11.24
C THR A 78 12.34 8.87 9.86
N LEU A 79 12.28 8.04 8.81
CA LEU A 79 12.07 8.48 7.44
C LEU A 79 10.70 9.13 7.27
N THR A 80 10.70 10.24 6.55
CA THR A 80 9.49 10.97 6.16
C THR A 80 9.00 10.55 4.79
N GLU A 81 7.78 10.94 4.43
CA GLU A 81 7.22 10.75 3.09
C GLU A 81 8.16 11.32 2.02
N THR A 82 8.69 12.53 2.27
CA THR A 82 9.60 13.24 1.38
C THR A 82 10.93 12.50 1.20
N ASP A 83 11.48 11.90 2.26
CA ASP A 83 12.72 11.13 2.15
C ASP A 83 12.56 9.91 1.25
N ILE A 84 11.42 9.22 1.39
CA ILE A 84 11.10 8.03 0.58
C ILE A 84 10.94 8.43 -0.89
N LEU A 85 10.13 9.44 -1.17
CA LEU A 85 9.86 9.91 -2.53
C LEU A 85 11.12 10.47 -3.22
N ASN A 86 11.93 11.27 -2.52
CA ASN A 86 13.19 11.78 -3.03
C ASN A 86 14.18 10.65 -3.34
N SER A 87 14.22 9.60 -2.51
CA SER A 87 15.14 8.47 -2.73
C SER A 87 14.86 7.69 -4.02
N VAL A 88 13.63 7.75 -4.53
CA VAL A 88 13.22 7.12 -5.79
C VAL A 88 13.02 8.14 -6.92
N GLY A 89 13.29 9.42 -6.68
CA GLY A 89 13.18 10.49 -7.67
C GLY A 89 11.75 10.79 -8.13
N ILE A 90 10.75 10.53 -7.28
CA ILE A 90 9.32 10.74 -7.58
C ILE A 90 8.84 11.97 -6.83
N SER A 91 8.10 12.85 -7.51
CA SER A 91 7.46 13.99 -6.83
C SER A 91 6.21 13.58 -6.07
N GLU A 92 5.79 14.39 -5.09
CA GLU A 92 4.53 14.14 -4.37
C GLU A 92 3.34 14.09 -5.33
N ASP A 93 3.26 15.02 -6.28
CA ASP A 93 2.17 15.09 -7.26
C ASP A 93 2.09 13.83 -8.14
N GLU A 94 3.24 13.32 -8.60
CA GLU A 94 3.28 12.08 -9.39
C GLU A 94 2.84 10.85 -8.61
N TYR A 95 3.21 10.80 -7.33
CA TYR A 95 2.80 9.73 -6.44
C TYR A 95 1.29 9.73 -6.21
N TYR A 96 0.71 10.88 -5.86
CA TYR A 96 -0.74 10.99 -5.66
C TYR A 96 -1.53 10.83 -6.96
N TRP A 97 -1.00 11.29 -8.10
CA TRP A 97 -1.57 11.00 -9.43
C TRP A 97 -1.62 9.50 -9.71
N ALA A 98 -0.56 8.75 -9.38
CA ALA A 98 -0.55 7.31 -9.61
C ALA A 98 -1.55 6.58 -8.68
N LEU A 99 -1.69 7.05 -7.43
CA LEU A 99 -2.66 6.51 -6.47
C LEU A 99 -4.12 6.84 -6.82
N SER A 100 -4.39 7.93 -7.53
CA SER A 100 -5.77 8.29 -7.92
C SER A 100 -6.30 7.47 -9.09
N ILE A 101 -5.46 6.64 -9.73
CA ILE A 101 -5.85 5.81 -10.87
C ILE A 101 -6.02 4.37 -10.39
N SER A 102 -7.11 3.72 -10.78
CA SER A 102 -7.34 2.29 -10.52
C SER A 102 -6.51 1.41 -11.46
N PRO A 103 -6.00 0.24 -11.02
CA PRO A 103 -5.32 -0.71 -11.91
C PRO A 103 -6.25 -1.37 -12.92
N ASP A 104 -7.57 -1.36 -12.67
CA ASP A 104 -8.57 -2.04 -13.48
C ASP A 104 -9.80 -1.14 -13.69
N SER A 105 -10.91 -1.74 -14.15
CA SER A 105 -12.15 -1.02 -14.46
C SER A 105 -13.00 -0.69 -13.22
N ASP A 106 -12.61 -1.16 -12.04
CA ASP A 106 -13.30 -0.90 -10.78
C ASP A 106 -12.62 0.23 -10.00
N PHE A 107 -13.22 0.67 -8.90
CA PHE A 107 -12.61 1.63 -7.99
C PHE A 107 -11.69 0.91 -6.99
N ASP A 108 -10.56 1.52 -6.63
CA ASP A 108 -9.68 1.06 -5.54
C ASP A 108 -9.64 2.09 -4.39
N LEU A 109 -9.31 1.64 -3.18
CA LEU A 109 -9.35 2.48 -1.98
C LEU A 109 -7.99 2.46 -1.26
N HIS A 110 -7.37 3.63 -1.17
CA HIS A 110 -6.18 3.85 -0.35
C HIS A 110 -6.55 4.64 0.90
N LEU A 111 -6.49 4.00 2.07
CA LEU A 111 -6.82 4.65 3.35
C LEU A 111 -5.71 5.61 3.79
N ASN A 112 -6.09 6.72 4.44
CA ASN A 112 -5.16 7.59 5.16
C ASN A 112 -4.23 6.76 6.04
N ARG A 113 -2.93 6.89 5.81
CA ARG A 113 -1.91 6.09 6.46
C ARG A 113 -0.60 6.87 6.61
N PRO A 114 -0.14 7.12 7.84
CA PRO A 114 1.20 7.65 8.06
C PRO A 114 2.28 6.62 7.73
N VAL A 115 3.50 7.10 7.46
CA VAL A 115 4.67 6.31 7.05
C VAL A 115 4.98 5.18 8.05
N ASP A 116 4.90 5.46 9.35
CA ASP A 116 5.16 4.50 10.43
C ASP A 116 4.14 3.34 10.49
N SER A 117 3.06 3.44 9.70
CA SER A 117 1.93 2.53 9.72
C SER A 117 1.82 1.70 8.44
N CYS A 118 2.74 1.77 7.48
CA CYS A 118 2.75 0.97 6.25
C CYS A 118 2.67 -0.56 6.48
N PHE A 119 3.13 -1.04 7.64
CA PHE A 119 3.11 -2.45 8.06
C PHE A 119 2.14 -2.75 9.20
N ILE A 120 1.25 -1.82 9.52
CA ILE A 120 0.26 -1.97 10.59
C ILE A 120 -1.10 -2.31 9.99
N ASN A 121 -1.79 -3.29 10.54
CA ASN A 121 -3.16 -3.57 10.12
C ASN A 121 -4.10 -2.47 10.60
N ASN A 122 -4.96 -1.96 9.72
CA ASN A 122 -5.94 -0.94 10.07
C ASN A 122 -7.19 -1.58 10.69
N TYR A 123 -7.01 -2.29 11.80
CA TYR A 123 -8.15 -2.82 12.53
C TYR A 123 -8.93 -1.70 13.20
N PHE A 124 -10.25 -1.70 12.99
CA PHE A 124 -11.16 -0.89 13.77
C PHE A 124 -11.18 -1.42 15.22
N VAL A 125 -10.33 -0.84 16.07
CA VAL A 125 -10.14 -1.29 17.46
C VAL A 125 -11.45 -1.33 18.23
N ALA A 126 -12.34 -0.34 18.02
CA ALA A 126 -13.65 -0.34 18.67
C ALA A 126 -14.57 -1.45 18.13
N GLY A 127 -14.45 -1.81 16.85
CA GLY A 127 -15.14 -2.97 16.27
C GLY A 127 -14.63 -4.27 16.85
N ILE A 128 -13.32 -4.49 16.91
CA ILE A 128 -12.74 -5.68 17.55
C ILE A 128 -13.17 -5.79 19.02
N LYS A 129 -13.16 -4.67 19.76
CA LYS A 129 -13.63 -4.64 21.16
C LYS A 129 -15.14 -4.89 21.27
N GLY A 130 -15.94 -4.38 20.34
CA GLY A 130 -17.38 -4.63 20.27
C GLY A 130 -17.71 -6.07 19.84
N PHE A 131 -16.86 -6.68 19.02
CA PHE A 131 -16.89 -8.07 18.61
C PHE A 131 -16.37 -9.04 19.69
N ALA A 132 -16.34 -8.64 20.96
CA ALA A 132 -16.15 -9.54 22.11
C ALA A 132 -17.16 -10.73 22.18
N ALA A 133 -17.98 -10.92 21.15
CA ALA A 133 -18.77 -12.10 20.87
C ALA A 133 -17.96 -13.10 20.01
N ASN A 134 -17.24 -14.01 20.68
CA ASN A 134 -16.89 -15.36 20.22
C ASN A 134 -16.56 -15.57 18.72
N VAL A 135 -15.86 -14.62 18.09
CA VAL A 135 -15.35 -14.80 16.72
C VAL A 135 -14.02 -15.52 16.79
N ASP A 136 -13.94 -16.66 16.11
CA ASP A 136 -12.72 -17.46 15.92
C ASP A 136 -11.74 -16.72 15.00
N LEU A 137 -11.20 -15.61 15.52
CA LEU A 137 -10.13 -14.86 14.88
C LEU A 137 -8.85 -15.65 15.12
N GLN A 138 -8.49 -16.48 14.14
CA GLN A 138 -7.21 -17.19 14.17
C GLN A 138 -6.05 -16.18 14.08
N PRO A 139 -5.08 -16.24 15.01
CA PRO A 139 -3.94 -15.33 15.05
C PRO A 139 -3.04 -15.41 13.80
#